data_AF-A0A536LDE7-F1
#
_entry.id   AF-A0A536LDE7-F1
#
_cell.length_a   1.000
_cell.length_b   1.000
_cell.length_c   1.000
_cell.angle_alpha   90.00
_cell.angle_beta   90.00
_cell.angle_gamma   90.00
#
_symmetry.space_group_name_H-M   'P 1'
#
loop_
_entity.id
_entity.type
_entity.pdbx_description
1 polymer ?
#
loop_
_entity_poly.entity_id
_entity_poly.type
_entity_poly.pdbx_seq_one_letter_code
_entity_poly.pdbx_strand_id
1 'polypeptide(L)'
;MASRSASLKELGDIRIDDVLSFIDRGIEKMPSYMDLYRRWESQQWSVGDIDFSLDRQDWLEASDLDRKATLWSHRLFFNGEERVTATLAPFVWAAPTPEIEVFLSTQMVDEARHTVFFERWWREVCGTDARDMTQLLKEIRPEANEGYNTLFYDRLPATAQRLASNPKDFDAFVEGVTLYHIVIEATIALTGQRFELESMREQGLTERGFYQGFTAVARDESRRVSFGIKVLQEAVREDAARYAPLIQKTLVECLPLITGTLDPPDPRYITEYGHTESEIVQFAFDSLNKKLRAIGINLAA
;
A
#
# COMPACT_ATOMS: atom_id res chain seq x y z
N MET A 1 -2.04 4.93 24.00
CA MET A 1 -0.68 5.02 24.57
C MET A 1 0.27 3.93 24.04
N ALA A 2 -0.05 3.27 22.91
CA ALA A 2 0.92 2.45 22.18
C ALA A 2 1.34 3.22 20.90
N SER A 3 2.62 3.17 20.54
CA SER A 3 3.20 3.73 19.30
C SER A 3 3.41 5.25 19.26
N ARG A 4 4.40 5.76 20.01
CA ARG A 4 5.03 7.07 19.73
C ARG A 4 6.51 7.01 19.35
N SER A 5 7.12 5.83 19.40
CA SER A 5 8.39 5.46 18.77
C SER A 5 8.59 3.96 19.06
N ALA A 6 8.31 3.11 18.08
CA ALA A 6 8.61 1.68 18.20
C ALA A 6 9.87 1.39 17.38
N SER A 7 10.89 0.83 18.03
CA SER A 7 12.05 0.23 17.37
C SER A 7 11.60 -0.88 16.41
N LEU A 8 12.44 -1.22 15.42
CA LEU A 8 12.13 -2.31 14.47
C LEU A 8 11.80 -3.63 15.18
N LYS A 9 12.48 -3.92 16.29
CA LYS A 9 12.17 -5.09 17.11
C LYS A 9 10.76 -5.03 17.71
N GLU A 10 10.37 -3.88 18.27
CA GLU A 10 9.02 -3.66 18.81
C GLU A 10 7.94 -3.68 17.71
N LEU A 11 8.30 -3.47 16.44
CA LEU A 11 7.35 -3.68 15.32
C LEU A 11 7.00 -5.15 15.13
N GLY A 12 7.91 -6.09 15.45
CA GLY A 12 7.60 -7.52 15.42
C GLY A 12 6.44 -7.92 16.34
N ASP A 13 6.24 -7.15 17.41
CA ASP A 13 5.16 -7.37 18.39
C ASP A 13 3.81 -6.78 17.93
N ILE A 14 3.79 -5.93 16.90
CA ILE A 14 2.57 -5.25 16.43
C ILE A 14 1.78 -6.18 15.51
N ARG A 15 0.51 -6.43 15.83
CA ARG A 15 -0.40 -7.16 14.94
C ARG A 15 -0.87 -6.27 13.81
N ILE A 16 -0.93 -6.82 12.59
CA ILE A 16 -1.42 -6.08 11.43
C ILE A 16 -2.88 -5.63 11.62
N ASP A 17 -3.72 -6.46 12.26
CA ASP A 17 -5.09 -6.07 12.62
C ASP A 17 -5.13 -4.87 13.59
N ASP A 18 -4.13 -4.69 14.45
CA ASP A 18 -4.05 -3.49 15.31
C ASP A 18 -3.75 -2.24 14.49
N VAL A 19 -2.88 -2.35 13.47
CA VAL A 19 -2.60 -1.27 12.51
C VAL A 19 -3.87 -0.92 11.72
N LEU A 20 -4.58 -1.91 11.20
CA LEU A 20 -5.82 -1.71 10.45
C LEU A 20 -6.93 -1.11 11.32
N SER A 21 -7.04 -1.54 12.58
CA SER A 21 -8.01 -1.00 13.54
C SER A 21 -7.79 0.48 13.86
N PHE A 22 -6.58 1.01 13.63
CA PHE A 22 -6.30 2.43 13.81
C PHE A 22 -7.00 3.29 12.77
N ILE A 23 -7.06 2.81 11.53
CA ILE A 23 -7.84 3.44 10.45
C ILE A 23 -9.31 3.44 10.84
N ASP A 24 -9.82 2.26 11.23
CA ASP A 24 -11.24 2.08 11.57
C ASP A 24 -11.67 2.96 12.76
N ARG A 25 -10.84 3.08 13.81
CA ARG A 25 -11.07 4.00 14.94
C ARG A 25 -10.93 5.47 14.55
N GLY A 26 -10.06 5.77 13.59
CA GLY A 26 -9.83 7.12 13.07
C GLY A 26 -11.04 7.68 12.31
N ILE A 27 -11.88 6.82 11.73
CA ILE A 27 -13.05 7.20 10.93
C ILE A 27 -14.06 8.04 11.74
N GLU A 28 -14.26 7.74 13.03
CA GLU A 28 -15.22 8.47 13.89
C GLU A 28 -14.77 9.91 14.15
N LYS A 29 -13.45 10.14 14.22
CA LYS A 29 -12.84 11.45 14.44
C LYS A 29 -11.54 11.56 13.65
N MET A 30 -11.68 11.93 12.38
CA MET A 30 -10.55 12.00 11.46
C MET A 30 -9.44 12.93 11.99
N PRO A 31 -8.17 12.50 11.99
CA PRO A 31 -7.05 13.36 12.36
C PRO A 31 -6.94 14.54 11.39
N SER A 32 -6.39 15.67 11.84
CA SER A 32 -6.00 16.73 10.90
C SER A 32 -4.81 16.28 10.04
N TYR A 33 -4.57 16.92 8.90
CA TYR A 33 -3.38 16.67 8.07
C TYR A 33 -2.08 16.88 8.88
N MET A 34 -2.08 17.87 9.78
CA MET A 34 -0.94 18.11 10.67
C MET A 34 -0.82 17.10 11.81
N ASP A 35 -1.92 16.47 12.24
CA ASP A 35 -1.82 15.32 13.16
C ASP A 35 -1.23 14.10 12.46
N LEU A 36 -1.54 13.89 11.18
CA LEU A 36 -0.92 12.84 10.38
C LEU A 36 0.58 13.12 10.19
N TYR A 37 0.98 14.36 9.92
CA TYR A 37 2.38 14.78 9.87
C TYR A 37 3.12 14.50 11.20
N ARG A 38 2.57 14.94 12.34
CA ARG A 38 3.19 14.68 13.65
C ARG A 38 3.32 13.19 13.96
N ARG A 39 2.35 12.38 13.50
CA ARG A 39 2.43 10.92 13.62
C ARG A 39 3.58 10.38 12.79
N TRP A 40 3.72 10.82 11.53
CA TRP A 40 4.85 10.48 10.67
C TRP A 40 6.19 10.79 11.36
N GLU A 41 6.38 11.99 11.92
CA GLU A 41 7.62 12.34 12.65
C GLU A 41 7.93 11.39 13.81
N SER A 42 6.90 10.95 14.54
CA SER A 42 7.06 10.05 15.69
C SER A 42 7.25 8.57 15.33
N GLN A 43 7.07 8.20 14.06
CA GLN A 43 7.03 6.82 13.59
C GLN A 43 8.10 6.53 12.54
N GLN A 44 9.26 7.18 12.64
CA GLN A 44 10.37 6.93 11.73
C GLN A 44 11.02 5.57 11.97
N TRP A 45 11.54 4.99 10.88
CA TRP A 45 12.35 3.78 10.87
C TRP A 45 13.40 3.88 9.77
N SER A 46 14.53 3.18 9.96
CA SER A 46 15.62 3.15 9.00
C SER A 46 15.64 1.80 8.32
N VAL A 47 15.64 1.80 6.99
CA VAL A 47 15.82 0.58 6.23
C VAL A 47 17.15 -0.05 6.63
N GLY A 48 18.24 0.72 6.68
CA GLY A 48 19.60 0.22 6.96
C GLY A 48 19.78 -0.46 8.32
N ASP A 49 18.83 -0.32 9.24
CA ASP A 49 18.85 -0.96 10.56
C ASP A 49 18.21 -2.36 10.54
N ILE A 50 17.58 -2.76 9.42
CA ILE A 50 16.96 -4.09 9.26
C ILE A 50 18.02 -5.14 8.96
N ASP A 51 18.07 -6.17 9.81
CA ASP A 51 18.88 -7.37 9.61
C ASP A 51 18.07 -8.46 8.87
N PHE A 52 18.49 -8.79 7.66
CA PHE A 52 17.89 -9.84 6.82
C PHE A 52 18.62 -11.20 6.91
N SER A 53 19.54 -11.37 7.87
CA SER A 53 20.34 -12.60 7.97
C SER A 53 19.50 -13.86 8.17
N LEU A 54 18.43 -13.78 8.97
CA LEU A 54 17.50 -14.89 9.18
C LEU A 54 16.61 -15.12 7.95
N ASP A 55 16.15 -14.06 7.30
CA ASP A 55 15.39 -14.15 6.04
C ASP A 55 16.20 -14.86 4.95
N ARG A 56 17.52 -14.58 4.85
CA ARG A 56 18.43 -15.27 3.93
C ARG A 56 18.58 -16.75 4.27
N GLN A 57 18.64 -17.12 5.56
CA GLN A 57 18.71 -18.52 5.97
C GLN A 57 17.44 -19.26 5.55
N ASP A 58 16.27 -18.71 5.89
CA ASP A 58 14.98 -19.25 5.47
C ASP A 58 14.89 -19.41 3.96
N TRP A 59 15.33 -18.41 3.19
CA TRP A 59 15.32 -18.45 1.72
C TRP A 59 16.18 -19.58 1.14
N LEU A 60 17.34 -19.87 1.75
CA LEU A 60 18.23 -20.95 1.31
C LEU A 60 17.65 -22.33 1.59
N GLU A 61 16.85 -22.46 2.64
CA GLU A 61 16.19 -23.70 3.07
C GLU A 61 14.79 -23.88 2.46
N ALA A 62 14.21 -22.80 1.93
CA ALA A 62 12.87 -22.76 1.35
C ALA A 62 12.69 -23.76 0.18
N SER A 63 11.50 -24.35 0.11
CA SER A 63 11.11 -25.19 -1.02
C SER A 63 10.96 -24.35 -2.30
N ASP A 64 10.97 -25.01 -3.46
CA ASP A 64 10.72 -24.32 -4.73
C ASP A 64 9.33 -23.66 -4.77
N LEU A 65 8.35 -24.21 -4.04
CA LEU A 65 7.01 -23.64 -3.96
C LEU A 65 7.04 -22.35 -3.13
N ASP A 66 7.65 -22.38 -1.94
CA ASP A 66 7.78 -21.23 -1.06
C ASP A 66 8.53 -20.08 -1.73
N ARG A 67 9.62 -20.41 -2.44
CA ARG A 67 10.39 -19.41 -3.20
C ARG A 67 9.54 -18.73 -4.27
N LYS A 68 8.75 -19.50 -5.01
CA LYS A 68 7.88 -18.96 -6.06
C LYS A 68 6.76 -18.09 -5.48
N ALA A 69 6.13 -18.54 -4.39
CA ALA A 69 5.08 -17.79 -3.69
C ALA A 69 5.62 -16.46 -3.15
N THR A 70 6.75 -16.51 -2.44
CA THR A 70 7.43 -15.32 -1.89
C THR A 70 7.81 -14.33 -2.99
N LEU A 71 8.46 -14.80 -4.07
CA LEU A 71 8.82 -13.93 -5.20
C LEU A 71 7.60 -13.35 -5.90
N TRP A 72 6.49 -14.08 -5.96
CA TRP A 72 5.25 -13.54 -6.51
C TRP A 72 4.70 -12.38 -5.66
N SER A 73 4.55 -12.54 -4.34
CA SER A 73 4.06 -11.43 -3.50
C SER A 73 5.02 -10.25 -3.52
N HIS A 74 6.31 -10.49 -3.24
CA HIS A 74 7.29 -9.43 -3.09
C HIS A 74 7.52 -8.64 -4.38
N ARG A 75 7.39 -9.24 -5.57
CA ARG A 75 7.52 -8.48 -6.82
C ARG A 75 6.37 -7.51 -7.03
N LEU A 76 5.15 -7.88 -6.62
CA LEU A 76 3.98 -7.02 -6.74
C LEU A 76 4.12 -5.80 -5.82
N PHE A 77 4.58 -6.01 -4.59
CA PHE A 77 4.88 -4.90 -3.68
C PHE A 77 6.06 -4.08 -4.16
N PHE A 78 7.23 -4.67 -4.40
CA PHE A 78 8.42 -3.89 -4.81
C PHE A 78 8.16 -3.05 -6.06
N ASN A 79 7.53 -3.64 -7.07
CA ASN A 79 7.17 -2.90 -8.26
C ASN A 79 6.12 -1.82 -7.97
N GLY A 80 5.19 -2.09 -7.06
CA GLY A 80 4.13 -1.17 -6.65
C GLY A 80 4.72 0.05 -5.95
N GLU A 81 5.53 -0.17 -4.91
CA GLU A 81 6.23 0.85 -4.13
C GLU A 81 7.04 1.79 -5.03
N GLU A 82 7.74 1.24 -6.04
CA GLU A 82 8.50 2.08 -6.96
C GLU A 82 7.58 2.87 -7.91
N ARG A 83 6.51 2.26 -8.42
CA ARG A 83 5.55 2.95 -9.29
C ARG A 83 4.86 4.10 -8.55
N VAL A 84 4.48 3.90 -7.30
CA VAL A 84 3.88 4.96 -6.48
C VAL A 84 4.91 6.04 -6.12
N THR A 85 6.15 5.66 -5.81
CA THR A 85 7.28 6.60 -5.63
C THR A 85 7.47 7.50 -6.86
N ALA A 86 7.48 6.90 -8.06
CA ALA A 86 7.72 7.59 -9.32
C ALA A 86 6.57 8.53 -9.74
N THR A 87 5.36 8.33 -9.22
CA THR A 87 4.14 9.02 -9.67
C THR A 87 3.54 9.97 -8.64
N LEU A 88 4.07 10.01 -7.42
CA LEU A 88 3.50 10.81 -6.32
C LEU A 88 3.83 12.32 -6.40
N ALA A 89 4.95 12.72 -7.02
CA ALA A 89 5.35 14.14 -7.05
C ALA A 89 4.29 15.09 -7.65
N PRO A 90 3.58 14.75 -8.75
CA PRO A 90 2.45 15.54 -9.24
C PRO A 90 1.29 15.72 -8.26
N PHE A 91 1.05 14.77 -7.34
CA PHE A 91 0.04 14.91 -6.30
C PHE A 91 0.43 15.99 -5.29
N VAL A 92 1.71 16.04 -4.89
CA VAL A 92 2.22 17.10 -4.00
C VAL A 92 2.03 18.46 -4.67
N TRP A 93 2.42 18.59 -5.94
CA TRP A 93 2.30 19.84 -6.68
C TRP A 93 0.84 20.29 -6.90
N ALA A 94 -0.08 19.33 -7.02
CA ALA A 94 -1.52 19.59 -7.18
C ALA A 94 -2.29 19.67 -5.84
N ALA A 95 -1.60 19.67 -4.71
CA ALA A 95 -2.24 19.76 -3.41
C ALA A 95 -3.11 21.02 -3.28
N PRO A 96 -4.39 20.90 -2.83
CA PRO A 96 -5.31 22.04 -2.79
C PRO A 96 -5.04 22.99 -1.62
N THR A 97 -4.32 22.54 -0.57
CA THR A 97 -3.92 23.37 0.56
C THR A 97 -2.48 23.06 1.00
N PRO A 98 -1.79 24.02 1.66
CA PRO A 98 -0.45 23.80 2.19
C PRO A 98 -0.34 22.64 3.18
N GLU A 99 -1.35 22.39 4.01
CA GLU A 99 -1.33 21.27 4.97
C GLU A 99 -1.39 19.91 4.26
N ILE A 100 -2.12 19.83 3.14
CA ILE A 100 -2.15 18.63 2.29
C ILE A 100 -0.81 18.46 1.58
N GLU A 101 -0.23 19.54 1.06
CA GLU A 101 1.11 19.54 0.41
C GLU A 101 2.19 19.04 1.38
N VAL A 102 2.20 19.57 2.61
CA VAL A 102 3.13 19.17 3.67
C VAL A 102 2.99 17.68 3.99
N PHE A 103 1.77 17.17 4.11
CA PHE A 103 1.58 15.75 4.43
C PHE A 103 1.90 14.83 3.23
N LEU A 104 1.51 15.18 2.01
CA LEU A 104 1.88 14.40 0.81
C LEU A 104 3.40 14.35 0.62
N SER A 105 4.13 15.40 1.00
CA SER A 105 5.60 15.41 0.95
C SER A 105 6.22 14.33 1.85
N THR A 106 5.60 13.99 2.99
CA THR A 106 6.09 12.90 3.84
C THR A 106 5.89 11.54 3.16
N GLN A 107 4.84 11.40 2.36
CA GLN A 107 4.55 10.16 1.63
C GLN A 107 5.62 9.88 0.57
N MET A 108 6.17 10.91 -0.08
CA MET A 108 7.30 10.71 -1.01
C MET A 108 8.51 10.05 -0.34
N VAL A 109 8.77 10.41 0.92
CA VAL A 109 9.86 9.81 1.70
C VAL A 109 9.52 8.38 2.11
N ASP A 110 8.28 8.13 2.52
CA ASP A 110 7.81 6.79 2.89
C ASP A 110 7.88 5.84 1.67
N GLU A 111 7.35 6.21 0.51
CA GLU A 111 7.39 5.35 -0.70
C GLU A 111 8.82 5.08 -1.19
N ALA A 112 9.69 6.10 -1.18
CA ALA A 112 11.10 5.91 -1.50
C ALA A 112 11.78 4.94 -0.52
N ARG A 113 11.44 5.05 0.77
CA ARG A 113 11.93 4.13 1.80
C ARG A 113 11.44 2.70 1.54
N HIS A 114 10.18 2.52 1.18
CA HIS A 114 9.60 1.21 0.89
C HIS A 114 10.27 0.57 -0.34
N THR A 115 10.49 1.35 -1.39
CA THR A 115 11.24 0.94 -2.59
C THR A 115 12.63 0.42 -2.23
N VAL A 116 13.37 1.15 -1.39
CA VAL A 116 14.72 0.75 -0.93
C VAL A 116 14.67 -0.48 -0.01
N PHE A 117 13.63 -0.60 0.83
CA PHE A 117 13.41 -1.78 1.67
C PHE A 117 13.28 -3.05 0.83
N PHE A 118 12.42 -3.04 -0.18
CA PHE A 118 12.24 -4.20 -1.06
C PHE A 118 13.47 -4.46 -1.94
N GLU A 119 14.15 -3.42 -2.43
CA GLU A 119 15.41 -3.61 -3.17
C GLU A 119 16.46 -4.33 -2.31
N ARG A 120 16.64 -3.88 -1.06
CA ARG A 120 17.60 -4.51 -0.14
C ARG A 120 17.23 -5.95 0.15
N TRP A 121 15.95 -6.22 0.46
CA TRP A 121 15.50 -7.59 0.66
C TRP A 121 15.83 -8.46 -0.57
N TRP A 122 15.56 -7.97 -1.78
CA TRP A 122 15.84 -8.72 -3.00
C TRP A 122 17.32 -9.04 -3.17
N ARG A 123 18.20 -8.07 -2.89
CA ARG A 123 19.65 -8.22 -3.03
C ARG A 123 20.26 -9.10 -1.93
N GLU A 124 19.81 -8.95 -0.69
CA GLU A 124 20.39 -9.64 0.48
C GLU A 124 19.80 -11.03 0.71
N VAL A 125 18.51 -11.23 0.38
CA VAL A 125 17.78 -12.47 0.64
C VAL A 125 17.71 -13.36 -0.59
N CYS A 126 17.19 -12.88 -1.72
CA CYS A 126 17.14 -13.69 -2.93
C CYS A 126 18.51 -13.79 -3.62
N GLY A 127 19.19 -12.65 -3.73
CA GLY A 127 20.34 -12.45 -4.62
C GLY A 127 19.88 -12.15 -6.05
N THR A 128 20.61 -11.27 -6.73
CA THR A 128 20.36 -10.91 -8.13
C THR A 128 21.66 -10.47 -8.80
N ASP A 129 21.80 -10.78 -10.09
CA ASP A 129 22.89 -10.29 -10.94
C ASP A 129 22.60 -8.89 -11.53
N ALA A 130 21.42 -8.32 -11.25
CA ALA A 130 21.05 -6.99 -11.70
C ALA A 130 22.00 -5.93 -11.14
N ARG A 131 22.65 -5.20 -12.05
CA ARG A 131 23.69 -4.21 -11.71
C ARG A 131 23.16 -2.98 -10.97
N ASP A 132 21.90 -2.64 -11.21
CA ASP A 132 21.22 -1.44 -10.72
C ASP A 132 19.73 -1.72 -10.54
N MET A 133 19.03 -0.82 -9.84
CA MET A 133 17.59 -0.94 -9.59
C MET A 133 16.77 -0.91 -10.89
N THR A 134 17.22 -0.19 -11.92
CA THR A 134 16.51 -0.12 -13.20
C THR A 134 16.47 -1.48 -13.90
N GLN A 135 17.58 -2.22 -13.88
CA GLN A 135 17.63 -3.57 -14.40
C GLN A 135 16.77 -4.50 -13.55
N LEU A 136 16.88 -4.41 -12.22
CA LEU A 136 16.12 -5.26 -11.31
C LEU A 136 14.60 -5.09 -11.49
N LEU A 137 14.11 -3.85 -11.56
CA LEU A 137 12.69 -3.55 -11.78
C LEU A 137 12.16 -4.11 -13.10
N LYS A 138 12.99 -4.17 -14.15
CA LYS A 138 12.63 -4.81 -15.42
C LYS A 138 12.52 -6.32 -15.28
N GLU A 139 13.45 -6.95 -14.54
CA GLU A 139 13.47 -8.40 -14.33
C GLU A 139 12.29 -8.89 -13.50
N ILE A 140 11.86 -8.11 -12.50
CA ILE A 140 10.79 -8.51 -11.56
C ILE A 140 9.39 -8.09 -12.03
N ARG A 141 9.27 -7.36 -13.14
CA ARG A 141 7.98 -6.83 -13.59
C ARG A 141 6.95 -7.96 -13.73
N PRO A 142 5.74 -7.82 -13.16
CA PRO A 142 4.69 -8.83 -13.29
C PRO A 142 4.07 -8.78 -14.69
N GLU A 143 4.67 -9.47 -15.67
CA GLU A 143 4.20 -9.46 -17.06
C GLU A 143 2.81 -10.09 -17.25
N ALA A 144 2.45 -11.08 -16.42
CA ALA A 144 1.22 -11.87 -16.55
C ALA A 144 0.07 -11.39 -15.63
N ASN A 145 0.05 -10.11 -15.22
CA ASN A 145 -1.02 -9.56 -14.38
C ASN A 145 -1.61 -8.29 -15.03
N GLU A 146 -2.67 -8.45 -15.83
CA GLU A 146 -3.27 -7.36 -16.61
C GLU A 146 -3.91 -6.28 -15.73
N GLY A 147 -4.60 -6.70 -14.65
CA GLY A 147 -5.21 -5.79 -13.68
C GLY A 147 -4.16 -4.90 -13.01
N TYR A 148 -3.08 -5.51 -12.53
CA TYR A 148 -1.95 -4.80 -11.95
C TYR A 148 -1.30 -3.83 -12.95
N ASN A 149 -1.00 -4.29 -14.17
CA ASN A 149 -0.39 -3.42 -15.18
C ASN A 149 -1.28 -2.22 -15.52
N THR A 150 -2.59 -2.44 -15.68
CA THR A 150 -3.54 -1.36 -15.93
C THR A 150 -3.57 -0.33 -14.80
N LEU A 151 -3.51 -0.77 -13.55
CA LEU A 151 -3.50 0.13 -12.39
C LEU A 151 -2.20 0.93 -12.30
N PHE A 152 -1.05 0.24 -12.29
CA PHE A 152 0.25 0.83 -11.94
C PHE A 152 1.05 1.39 -13.12
N TYR A 153 0.82 0.91 -14.35
CA TYR A 153 1.55 1.35 -15.55
C TYR A 153 0.73 2.23 -16.47
N ASP A 154 -0.60 2.15 -16.41
CA ASP A 154 -1.47 2.96 -17.27
C ASP A 154 -2.21 4.03 -16.47
N ARG A 155 -3.11 3.65 -15.56
CA ARG A 155 -4.00 4.57 -14.85
C ARG A 155 -3.26 5.50 -13.90
N LEU A 156 -2.40 4.97 -13.03
CA LEU A 156 -1.69 5.78 -12.04
C LEU A 156 -0.74 6.81 -12.71
N PRO A 157 0.12 6.43 -13.68
CA PRO A 157 0.94 7.40 -14.40
C PRO A 157 0.12 8.42 -15.22
N ALA A 158 -0.99 8.00 -15.85
CA ALA A 158 -1.85 8.92 -16.59
C ALA A 158 -2.50 9.97 -15.68
N THR A 159 -2.98 9.55 -14.51
CA THR A 159 -3.50 10.46 -13.47
C THR A 159 -2.43 11.44 -13.00
N ALA A 160 -1.24 10.94 -12.67
CA ALA A 160 -0.12 11.79 -12.27
C ALA A 160 0.25 12.81 -13.37
N GLN A 161 0.26 12.39 -14.64
CA GLN A 161 0.51 13.29 -15.77
C GLN A 161 -0.59 14.34 -15.93
N ARG A 162 -1.87 13.99 -15.71
CA ARG A 162 -2.99 14.93 -15.73
C ARG A 162 -2.83 16.00 -14.65
N LEU A 163 -2.48 15.60 -13.43
CA LEU A 163 -2.21 16.51 -12.31
C LEU A 163 -1.01 17.43 -12.60
N ALA A 164 0.08 16.89 -13.17
CA ALA A 164 1.23 17.70 -13.54
C ALA A 164 0.89 18.75 -14.62
N SER A 165 0.00 18.39 -15.56
CA SER A 165 -0.39 19.26 -16.67
C SER A 165 -1.39 20.34 -16.26
N ASN A 166 -2.27 20.04 -15.30
CA ASN A 166 -3.20 21.00 -14.71
C ASN A 166 -3.30 20.82 -13.19
N PRO A 167 -2.39 21.43 -12.42
CA PRO A 167 -2.34 21.27 -10.96
C PRO A 167 -3.55 21.85 -10.22
N LYS A 168 -4.41 22.61 -10.91
CA LYS A 168 -5.65 23.17 -10.37
C LYS A 168 -6.88 22.29 -10.68
N ASP A 169 -6.70 21.17 -11.36
CA ASP A 169 -7.76 20.20 -11.64
C ASP A 169 -8.09 19.41 -10.38
N PHE A 170 -8.97 19.95 -9.54
CA PHE A 170 -9.37 19.29 -8.30
C PHE A 170 -10.18 18.00 -8.56
N ASP A 171 -10.90 17.90 -9.70
CA ASP A 171 -11.58 16.66 -10.06
C ASP A 171 -10.55 15.55 -10.34
N ALA A 172 -9.46 15.86 -11.05
CA ALA A 172 -8.34 14.93 -11.21
C ALA A 172 -7.69 14.56 -9.88
N PHE A 173 -7.60 15.51 -8.93
CA PHE A 173 -7.04 15.24 -7.61
C PHE A 173 -7.92 14.27 -6.82
N VAL A 174 -9.25 14.45 -6.86
CA VAL A 174 -10.23 13.54 -6.24
C VAL A 174 -10.21 12.15 -6.91
N GLU A 175 -10.18 12.08 -8.24
CA GLU A 175 -10.01 10.81 -8.97
C GLU A 175 -8.71 10.12 -8.57
N GLY A 176 -7.61 10.87 -8.49
CA GLY A 176 -6.30 10.33 -8.17
C GLY A 176 -6.19 9.84 -6.74
N VAL A 177 -6.71 10.57 -5.76
CA VAL A 177 -6.77 10.11 -4.36
C VAL A 177 -7.66 8.86 -4.23
N THR A 178 -8.72 8.76 -5.04
CA THR A 178 -9.55 7.54 -5.09
C THR A 178 -8.76 6.36 -5.65
N LEU A 179 -8.05 6.54 -6.77
CA LEU A 179 -7.24 5.48 -7.38
C LEU A 179 -6.06 5.06 -6.48
N TYR A 180 -5.30 6.02 -5.97
CA TYR A 180 -4.10 5.75 -5.21
C TYR A 180 -4.46 5.29 -3.79
N HIS A 181 -5.02 6.18 -2.96
CA HIS A 181 -5.16 5.90 -1.53
C HIS A 181 -6.27 4.90 -1.21
N ILE A 182 -7.31 4.78 -2.04
CA ILE A 182 -8.43 3.85 -1.77
C ILE A 182 -8.29 2.52 -2.52
N VAL A 183 -8.09 2.55 -3.85
CA VAL A 183 -7.98 1.32 -4.63
C VAL A 183 -6.62 0.64 -4.40
N ILE A 184 -5.51 1.35 -4.66
CA ILE A 184 -4.17 0.76 -4.58
C ILE A 184 -3.77 0.50 -3.13
N GLU A 185 -3.79 1.49 -2.25
CA GLU A 185 -3.32 1.30 -0.88
C GLU A 185 -4.34 0.59 0.01
N ALA A 186 -5.52 1.20 0.21
CA ALA A 186 -6.45 0.71 1.22
C ALA A 186 -7.06 -0.66 0.90
N THR A 187 -7.13 -1.02 -0.39
CA THR A 187 -7.79 -2.23 -0.84
C THR A 187 -6.79 -3.30 -1.30
N ILE A 188 -5.82 -2.97 -2.16
CA ILE A 188 -4.84 -3.96 -2.63
C ILE A 188 -3.71 -4.14 -1.62
N ALA A 189 -2.95 -3.09 -1.32
CA ALA A 189 -1.74 -3.18 -0.50
C ALA A 189 -2.03 -3.66 0.93
N LEU A 190 -2.96 -3.01 1.64
CA LEU A 190 -3.33 -3.39 3.01
C LEU A 190 -3.92 -4.80 3.11
N THR A 191 -4.58 -5.29 2.05
CA THR A 191 -5.06 -6.67 2.01
C THR A 191 -3.89 -7.64 1.89
N GLY A 192 -3.00 -7.43 0.91
CA GLY A 192 -1.81 -8.29 0.74
C GLY A 192 -0.95 -8.32 2.01
N GLN A 193 -0.69 -7.15 2.59
CA GLN A 193 0.04 -7.02 3.86
C GLN A 193 -0.61 -7.79 5.00
N ARG A 194 -1.93 -7.70 5.14
CA ARG A 194 -2.65 -8.41 6.20
C ARG A 194 -2.46 -9.92 6.11
N PHE A 195 -2.64 -10.49 4.92
CA PHE A 195 -2.51 -11.95 4.75
C PHE A 195 -1.06 -12.41 4.87
N GLU A 196 -0.10 -11.68 4.30
CA GLU A 196 1.32 -12.04 4.39
C GLU A 196 1.87 -11.90 5.82
N LEU A 197 1.58 -10.78 6.51
CA LEU A 197 2.02 -10.58 7.90
C LEU A 197 1.29 -11.49 8.89
N GLU A 198 0.05 -11.89 8.65
CA GLU A 198 -0.61 -12.86 9.54
C GLU A 198 -0.06 -14.27 9.31
N SER A 199 0.12 -14.69 8.06
CA SER A 199 0.72 -15.99 7.74
C SER A 199 2.13 -16.14 8.31
N MET A 200 2.98 -15.12 8.17
CA MET A 200 4.32 -15.12 8.78
C MET A 200 4.25 -15.20 10.30
N ARG A 201 3.29 -14.50 10.92
CA ARG A 201 3.11 -14.56 12.39
C ARG A 201 2.69 -15.95 12.85
N GLU A 202 1.74 -16.58 12.17
CA GLU A 202 1.27 -17.92 12.49
C GLU A 202 2.39 -18.97 12.40
N GLN A 203 3.35 -18.74 11.50
CA GLN A 203 4.57 -19.54 11.35
C GLN A 203 5.68 -19.20 12.37
N GLY A 204 5.48 -18.19 13.23
CA GLY A 204 6.47 -17.77 14.22
C GLY A 204 7.64 -16.95 13.66
N LEU A 205 7.44 -16.27 12.52
CA LEU A 205 8.48 -15.53 11.79
C LEU A 205 8.53 -14.03 12.14
N THR A 206 8.00 -13.61 13.29
CA THR A 206 7.93 -12.17 13.67
C THR A 206 9.29 -11.53 13.94
N GLU A 207 10.33 -12.33 14.16
CA GLU A 207 11.71 -11.84 14.34
C GLU A 207 12.45 -11.58 13.01
N ARG A 208 11.84 -11.92 11.87
CA ARG A 208 12.45 -11.71 10.54
C ARG A 208 12.52 -10.24 10.17
N GLY A 209 13.58 -9.87 9.46
CA GLY A 209 13.79 -8.50 9.00
C GLY A 209 12.69 -8.05 8.06
N PHE A 210 12.23 -8.94 7.17
CA PHE A 210 11.11 -8.65 6.28
C PHE A 210 9.83 -8.39 7.08
N TYR A 211 9.54 -9.21 8.09
CA TYR A 211 8.37 -9.03 8.94
C TYR A 211 8.31 -7.65 9.58
N GLN A 212 9.42 -7.25 10.22
CA GLN A 212 9.54 -5.99 10.94
C GLN A 212 9.45 -4.79 9.99
N GLY A 213 10.17 -4.85 8.86
CA GLY A 213 10.14 -3.82 7.84
C GLY A 213 8.77 -3.69 7.19
N PHE A 214 8.14 -4.80 6.83
CA PHE A 214 6.84 -4.81 6.18
C PHE A 214 5.70 -4.40 7.12
N THR A 215 5.83 -4.66 8.42
CA THR A 215 4.96 -4.07 9.44
C THR A 215 5.16 -2.54 9.55
N ALA A 216 6.38 -2.06 9.37
CA ALA A 216 6.67 -0.62 9.31
C ALA A 216 6.02 0.04 8.10
N VAL A 217 6.15 -0.59 6.92
CA VAL A 217 5.47 -0.22 5.67
C VAL A 217 3.96 -0.12 5.91
N ALA A 218 3.32 -1.19 6.41
CA ALA A 218 1.88 -1.22 6.71
C ALA A 218 1.43 -0.08 7.66
N ARG A 219 2.26 0.27 8.65
CA ARG A 219 2.01 1.41 9.54
C ARG A 219 2.05 2.73 8.78
N ASP A 220 2.97 2.87 7.84
CA ASP A 220 3.09 4.02 6.96
C ASP A 220 1.86 4.13 6.04
N GLU A 221 1.45 3.07 5.35
CA GLU A 221 0.19 3.06 4.56
C GLU A 221 -1.02 3.44 5.40
N SER A 222 -1.13 2.99 6.66
CA SER A 222 -2.29 3.29 7.50
C SER A 222 -2.54 4.81 7.66
N ARG A 223 -1.46 5.61 7.67
CA ARG A 223 -1.54 7.08 7.72
C ARG A 223 -1.96 7.65 6.37
N ARG A 224 -1.44 7.11 5.28
CA ARG A 224 -1.73 7.53 3.89
C ARG A 224 -3.18 7.24 3.50
N VAL A 225 -3.69 6.07 3.88
CA VAL A 225 -5.10 5.71 3.74
C VAL A 225 -6.01 6.63 4.57
N SER A 226 -5.62 6.94 5.81
CA SER A 226 -6.36 7.92 6.63
C SER A 226 -6.42 9.30 5.97
N PHE A 227 -5.34 9.72 5.31
CA PHE A 227 -5.33 10.94 4.50
C PHE A 227 -6.30 10.86 3.32
N GLY A 228 -6.26 9.78 2.53
CA GLY A 228 -7.14 9.61 1.38
C GLY A 228 -8.62 9.64 1.77
N ILE A 229 -8.99 8.92 2.84
CA ILE A 229 -10.34 8.94 3.39
C ILE A 229 -10.76 10.37 3.77
N LYS A 230 -9.87 11.13 4.44
CA LYS A 230 -10.16 12.50 4.88
C LYS A 230 -10.39 13.45 3.70
N VAL A 231 -9.51 13.44 2.71
CA VAL A 231 -9.63 14.30 1.52
C VAL A 231 -10.96 14.03 0.80
N LEU A 232 -11.28 12.76 0.56
CA LEU A 232 -12.50 12.40 -0.15
C LEU A 232 -13.75 12.70 0.68
N GLN A 233 -13.69 12.49 2.00
CA GLN A 233 -14.77 12.86 2.93
C GLN A 233 -15.02 14.37 2.92
N GLU A 234 -13.97 15.20 2.89
CA GLU A 234 -14.09 16.66 2.81
C GLU A 234 -14.67 17.09 1.46
N ALA A 235 -14.20 16.51 0.35
CA ALA A 235 -14.77 16.78 -0.98
C ALA A 235 -16.27 16.45 -1.04
N VAL A 236 -16.68 15.26 -0.59
CA VAL A 236 -18.10 14.86 -0.57
C VAL A 236 -18.93 15.77 0.34
N ARG A 237 -18.38 16.23 1.47
CA ARG A 237 -19.07 17.20 2.34
C ARG A 237 -19.24 18.57 1.71
N GLU A 238 -18.28 18.99 0.88
CA GLU A 238 -18.32 20.27 0.18
C GLU A 238 -19.36 20.25 -0.95
N ASP A 239 -19.33 19.23 -1.81
CA ASP A 239 -20.29 19.07 -2.92
C ASP A 239 -20.50 17.59 -3.28
N ALA A 240 -21.44 16.96 -2.58
CA ALA A 240 -21.76 15.55 -2.80
C ALA A 240 -22.27 15.27 -4.23
N ALA A 241 -23.01 16.21 -4.84
CA ALA A 241 -23.57 16.03 -6.18
C ALA A 241 -22.50 15.97 -7.26
N ARG A 242 -21.37 16.65 -7.03
CA ARG A 242 -20.20 16.62 -7.91
C ARG A 242 -19.27 15.45 -7.62
N TYR A 243 -18.82 15.30 -6.38
CA TYR A 243 -17.69 14.42 -6.09
C TYR A 243 -18.10 12.97 -5.81
N ALA A 244 -19.31 12.69 -5.32
CA ALA A 244 -19.72 11.30 -5.08
C ALA A 244 -19.81 10.48 -6.38
N PRO A 245 -20.44 10.96 -7.48
CA PRO A 245 -20.45 10.24 -8.75
C PRO A 245 -19.06 10.04 -9.34
N LEU A 246 -18.15 11.00 -9.13
CA LEU A 246 -16.77 10.94 -9.58
C LEU A 246 -16.02 9.78 -8.90
N ILE A 247 -16.07 9.74 -7.56
CA ILE A 247 -15.47 8.67 -6.75
C ILE A 247 -16.07 7.31 -7.12
N GLN A 248 -17.41 7.21 -7.21
CA GLN A 248 -18.10 5.99 -7.60
C GLN A 248 -17.67 5.50 -8.98
N LYS A 249 -17.58 6.40 -9.97
CA LYS A 249 -17.13 6.06 -11.32
C LYS A 249 -15.70 5.52 -11.30
N THR A 250 -14.77 6.20 -10.63
CA THR A 250 -13.38 5.73 -10.51
C THR A 250 -13.31 4.34 -9.87
N LEU A 251 -14.09 4.10 -8.81
CA LEU A 251 -14.16 2.80 -8.16
C LEU A 251 -14.69 1.72 -9.10
N VAL A 252 -15.85 1.93 -9.73
CA VAL A 252 -16.48 0.95 -10.64
C VAL A 252 -15.54 0.57 -11.78
N GLU A 253 -14.79 1.52 -12.32
CA GLU A 253 -13.79 1.25 -13.36
C GLU A 253 -12.59 0.44 -12.87
N CYS A 254 -12.25 0.53 -11.58
CA CYS A 254 -11.10 -0.15 -11.00
C CYS A 254 -11.44 -1.50 -10.35
N LEU A 255 -12.69 -1.72 -9.91
CA LEU A 255 -13.10 -2.94 -9.20
C LEU A 255 -12.71 -4.24 -9.94
N PRO A 256 -12.92 -4.38 -11.27
CA PRO A 256 -12.51 -5.59 -12.00
C PRO A 256 -10.99 -5.82 -12.03
N LEU A 257 -10.19 -4.76 -11.83
CA LEU A 257 -8.73 -4.83 -11.85
C LEU A 257 -8.16 -5.32 -10.51
N ILE A 258 -8.91 -5.15 -9.41
CA ILE A 258 -8.51 -5.56 -8.06
C ILE A 258 -8.39 -7.08 -7.97
N THR A 259 -9.40 -7.81 -8.46
CA THR A 259 -9.42 -9.28 -8.38
C THR A 259 -8.26 -9.89 -9.16
N GLY A 260 -8.01 -9.42 -10.38
CA GLY A 260 -6.87 -9.88 -11.19
C GLY A 260 -5.50 -9.56 -10.56
N THR A 261 -5.43 -8.52 -9.72
CA THR A 261 -4.20 -8.19 -8.98
C THR A 261 -3.93 -9.17 -7.84
N LEU A 262 -4.98 -9.64 -7.16
CA LEU A 262 -4.89 -10.52 -5.99
C LEU A 262 -4.84 -12.01 -6.35
N ASP A 263 -5.08 -12.36 -7.62
CA ASP A 263 -5.06 -13.73 -8.11
C ASP A 263 -3.62 -14.24 -8.36
N PRO A 264 -3.16 -15.29 -7.66
CA PRO A 264 -1.84 -15.86 -7.87
C PRO A 264 -1.81 -16.77 -9.12
N PRO A 265 -0.67 -16.87 -9.83
CA PRO A 265 -0.53 -17.77 -10.97
C PRO A 265 -0.60 -19.26 -10.58
N ASP A 266 -0.42 -19.57 -9.29
CA ASP A 266 -0.60 -20.89 -8.70
C ASP A 266 -1.39 -20.73 -7.39
N PRO A 267 -2.61 -21.28 -7.28
CA PRO A 267 -3.45 -21.15 -6.08
C PRO A 267 -2.75 -21.60 -4.79
N ARG A 268 -1.76 -22.49 -4.88
CA ARG A 268 -0.97 -22.98 -3.74
C ARG A 268 -0.18 -21.89 -3.04
N TYR A 269 0.10 -20.76 -3.70
CA TYR A 269 0.77 -19.61 -3.08
C TYR A 269 -0.05 -19.02 -1.92
N ILE A 270 -1.32 -19.39 -1.81
CA ILE A 270 -2.24 -18.92 -0.77
C ILE A 270 -2.79 -20.11 0.02
N THR A 271 -3.18 -21.20 -0.65
CA THR A 271 -3.83 -22.34 0.03
C THR A 271 -2.93 -23.13 0.95
N GLU A 272 -1.62 -23.25 0.65
CA GLU A 272 -0.66 -23.92 1.55
C GLU A 272 -0.40 -23.13 2.83
N TYR A 273 -0.75 -21.83 2.84
CA TYR A 273 -0.70 -20.96 4.00
C TYR A 273 -2.05 -20.80 4.70
N GLY A 274 -3.02 -21.69 4.41
CA GLY A 274 -4.30 -21.76 5.14
C GLY A 274 -5.35 -20.72 4.72
N HIS A 275 -5.19 -20.09 3.56
CA HIS A 275 -6.11 -19.09 3.05
C HIS A 275 -6.73 -19.49 1.70
N THR A 276 -7.83 -18.85 1.33
CA THR A 276 -8.45 -19.00 0.02
C THR A 276 -8.53 -17.67 -0.71
N GLU A 277 -8.53 -17.71 -2.04
CA GLU A 277 -8.74 -16.51 -2.88
C GLU A 277 -10.04 -15.79 -2.50
N SER A 278 -11.13 -16.54 -2.29
CA SER A 278 -12.42 -16.01 -1.87
C SER A 278 -12.35 -15.25 -0.54
N GLU A 279 -11.58 -15.73 0.44
CA GLU A 279 -11.39 -15.03 1.72
C GLU A 279 -10.63 -13.72 1.56
N ILE A 280 -9.59 -13.72 0.72
CA ILE A 280 -8.79 -12.52 0.43
C ILE A 280 -9.64 -11.46 -0.27
N VAL A 281 -10.37 -11.87 -1.30
CA VAL A 281 -11.26 -11.00 -2.06
C VAL A 281 -12.39 -10.47 -1.17
N GLN A 282 -13.02 -11.33 -0.38
CA GLN A 282 -14.08 -10.93 0.55
C GLN A 282 -13.55 -9.89 1.57
N PHE A 283 -12.37 -10.13 2.14
CA PHE A 283 -11.74 -9.17 3.05
C PHE A 283 -11.46 -7.83 2.35
N ALA A 284 -10.92 -7.84 1.13
CA ALA A 284 -10.64 -6.63 0.37
C ALA A 284 -11.91 -5.80 0.16
N PHE A 285 -13.01 -6.43 -0.25
CA PHE A 285 -14.29 -5.74 -0.46
C PHE A 285 -14.95 -5.28 0.84
N ASP A 286 -14.88 -6.05 1.93
CA ASP A 286 -15.39 -5.63 3.23
C ASP A 286 -14.61 -4.44 3.79
N SER A 287 -13.28 -4.49 3.65
CA SER A 287 -12.38 -3.38 3.96
C SER A 287 -12.77 -2.15 3.14
N LEU A 288 -12.83 -2.25 1.81
CA LEU A 288 -13.22 -1.15 0.92
C LEU A 288 -14.57 -0.54 1.34
N ASN A 289 -15.60 -1.37 1.55
CA ASN A 289 -16.93 -0.91 1.94
C ASN A 289 -16.94 -0.13 3.26
N LYS A 290 -16.10 -0.50 4.24
CA LYS A 290 -15.93 0.29 5.48
C LYS A 290 -15.38 1.68 5.17
N LYS A 291 -14.38 1.80 4.30
CA LYS A 291 -13.76 3.07 3.92
C LYS A 291 -14.72 3.95 3.12
N LEU A 292 -15.50 3.37 2.21
CA LEU A 292 -16.52 4.11 1.46
C LEU A 292 -17.61 4.69 2.35
N ARG A 293 -18.08 3.93 3.35
CA ARG A 293 -19.01 4.46 4.37
C ARG A 293 -18.42 5.65 5.13
N ALA A 294 -17.12 5.60 5.45
CA ALA A 294 -16.43 6.72 6.09
C ALA A 294 -16.37 7.97 5.22
N ILE A 295 -16.14 7.79 3.92
CA ILE A 295 -16.11 8.88 2.93
C ILE A 295 -17.52 9.47 2.71
N GLY A 296 -18.57 8.69 2.93
CA GLY A 296 -19.95 9.06 2.62
C GLY A 296 -20.43 8.55 1.26
N ILE A 297 -19.77 7.52 0.71
CA ILE A 297 -20.11 6.88 -0.56
C ILE A 297 -20.86 5.58 -0.32
N ASN A 298 -21.93 5.37 -1.08
CA ASN A 298 -22.63 4.10 -1.17
C ASN A 298 -22.55 3.60 -2.62
N LEU A 299 -21.94 2.43 -2.86
CA LEU A 299 -21.85 1.86 -4.21
C LEU A 299 -23.18 1.28 -4.73
N ALA A 300 -24.14 1.02 -3.83
CA ALA A 300 -25.45 0.49 -4.19
C ALA A 300 -26.52 1.58 -4.41
N ALA A 301 -26.14 2.86 -4.33
CA ALA A 301 -27.02 4.02 -4.49
C ALA A 301 -26.82 4.71 -5.83
#